data_AF-A0AAD6EBB9-F1
#
_entry.id   AF-A0AAD6EBB9-F1
#
_cell.length_a   1.000
_cell.length_b   1.000
_cell.length_c   1.000
_cell.angle_alpha   90.00
_cell.angle_beta   90.00
_cell.angle_gamma   90.00
#
_symmetry.space_group_name_H-M   'P 1'
#
loop_
_entity.id
_entity.type
_entity.pdbx_description
1 polymer ?
#
loop_
_entity_poly.entity_id
_entity_poly.type
_entity_poly.pdbx_seq_one_letter_code
_entity_poly.pdbx_strand_id
1 'polypeptide(L)'
;MEHLFPSFIRVIRNLDDATRLLATFQEFESNPSAISVEDRVRFLDFPDFSTQEANISAATTLSKEELSKKAAQSPRDLTSSEVELLHSRYWGQISFPEEDIRFDCFENLRLVSNEYYFQTLERLERFRSSFYAEFEADALKNAEAEISRWEDKRREAEDRADLAQILEYGHPWLRQLWQEDEGKKPWGYTIFQSFQWKLEDPERQELYEQKQSNLFHWAHLAIGSGTKIGSRWYLEGLDLPSRIGSDESFLSTLNQLRKQFNYLRSQPPKKQAPYLFIDMAEGKIDAIPEGITEGLLRNVFLYLDHSAAASVLDSRGPDSVWIWAVDPDYKPKIQDSSSGYQGFLRVRLQQLLNHFYVARRWHADEWSMEDLWNAARKDPHNASFVSMKDEEIFAQNLSREVATAMKKSEG
;
A
#
# COMPACT_ATOMS: atom_id res chain seq x y z
N MET A 1 -29.89 6.21 6.05
CA MET A 1 -30.79 6.44 4.89
C MET A 1 -30.67 7.85 4.35
N GLU A 2 -30.64 8.88 5.21
CA GLU A 2 -30.42 10.28 4.83
C GLU A 2 -29.19 10.52 3.95
N HIS A 3 -28.06 9.87 4.25
CA HIS A 3 -26.85 9.93 3.43
C HIS A 3 -26.83 8.94 2.25
N LEU A 4 -27.75 7.97 2.23
CA LEU A 4 -27.76 6.91 1.22
C LEU A 4 -28.63 7.25 0.01
N PHE A 5 -29.85 7.79 0.20
CA PHE A 5 -30.70 8.15 -0.93
C PHE A 5 -30.13 9.22 -1.87
N PRO A 6 -29.32 10.20 -1.41
CA PRO A 6 -28.58 11.07 -2.31
C PRO A 6 -27.64 10.35 -3.28
N SER A 7 -27.21 9.11 -2.98
CA SER A 7 -26.36 8.31 -3.87
C SER A 7 -27.13 7.57 -4.98
N PHE A 8 -28.46 7.68 -5.02
CA PHE A 8 -29.24 7.04 -6.07
C PHE A 8 -29.05 7.81 -7.38
N ILE A 9 -28.83 7.09 -8.48
CA ILE A 9 -28.68 7.71 -9.81
C ILE A 9 -29.92 8.52 -10.17
N ARG A 10 -31.12 8.08 -9.76
CA ARG A 10 -32.35 8.87 -9.93
C ARG A 10 -32.26 10.24 -9.27
N VAL A 11 -31.68 10.33 -8.09
CA VAL A 11 -31.52 11.61 -7.38
C VAL A 11 -30.44 12.45 -8.03
N ILE A 12 -29.29 11.85 -8.36
CA ILE A 12 -28.17 12.55 -9.02
C ILE A 12 -28.60 13.14 -10.37
N ARG A 13 -29.42 12.42 -11.13
CA ARG A 13 -29.99 12.87 -12.41
C ARG A 13 -31.22 13.77 -12.26
N ASN A 14 -31.59 14.16 -11.04
CA ASN A 14 -32.75 14.99 -10.72
C ASN A 14 -34.10 14.42 -11.21
N LEU A 15 -34.20 13.08 -11.27
CA LEU A 15 -35.43 12.36 -11.59
C LEU A 15 -36.29 12.10 -10.35
N ASP A 16 -35.68 12.12 -9.16
CA ASP A 16 -36.35 12.00 -7.87
C ASP A 16 -35.69 12.87 -6.80
N ASP A 17 -36.37 12.99 -5.67
CA ASP A 17 -35.94 13.80 -4.53
C ASP A 17 -35.62 12.89 -3.32
N ALA A 18 -34.41 13.03 -2.77
CA ALA A 18 -33.95 12.19 -1.66
C ALA A 18 -34.79 12.34 -0.39
N THR A 19 -35.31 13.55 -0.11
CA THR A 19 -36.16 13.79 1.07
C THR A 19 -37.50 13.09 0.93
N ARG A 20 -38.10 13.09 -0.26
CA ARG A 20 -39.31 12.32 -0.54
C ARG A 20 -39.07 10.82 -0.44
N LEU A 21 -37.98 10.31 -1.00
CA LEU A 21 -37.62 8.89 -0.87
C LEU A 21 -37.45 8.49 0.61
N LEU A 22 -36.82 9.34 1.42
CA LEU A 22 -36.69 9.10 2.84
C LEU A 22 -38.04 9.04 3.55
N ALA A 23 -38.93 9.99 3.29
CA ALA A 23 -40.26 10.03 3.90
C ALA A 23 -41.07 8.77 3.53
N THR A 24 -41.09 8.40 2.25
CA THR A 24 -41.77 7.18 1.78
C THR A 24 -41.13 5.93 2.37
N PHE A 25 -39.80 5.85 2.46
CA PHE A 25 -39.14 4.73 3.10
C PHE A 25 -39.58 4.58 4.56
N GLN A 26 -39.59 5.67 5.33
CA GLN A 26 -40.00 5.65 6.75
C GLN A 26 -41.46 5.23 6.94
N GLU A 27 -42.35 5.64 6.03
CA GLU A 27 -43.77 5.26 6.07
C GLU A 27 -43.97 3.76 5.81
N PHE A 28 -43.23 3.19 4.85
CA PHE A 28 -43.45 1.82 4.37
C PHE A 28 -42.42 0.80 4.87
N GLU A 29 -41.41 1.18 5.65
CA GLU A 29 -40.31 0.28 6.08
C GLU A 29 -40.85 -1.01 6.74
N SER A 30 -41.92 -0.89 7.53
CA SER A 30 -42.56 -2.03 8.22
C SER A 30 -43.58 -2.79 7.36
N ASN A 31 -43.99 -2.24 6.21
CA ASN A 31 -44.88 -2.91 5.25
C ASN A 31 -44.49 -2.58 3.80
N PRO A 32 -43.35 -3.10 3.30
CA PRO A 32 -42.86 -2.78 1.96
C PRO A 32 -43.82 -3.21 0.85
N SER A 33 -44.62 -4.26 1.11
CA SER A 33 -45.57 -4.81 0.12
C SER A 33 -46.68 -3.85 -0.30
N ALA A 34 -47.00 -2.86 0.55
CA ALA A 34 -48.02 -1.85 0.28
C ALA A 34 -47.57 -0.74 -0.67
N ILE A 35 -46.29 -0.73 -1.07
CA ILE A 35 -45.73 0.31 -1.91
C ILE A 35 -46.16 0.17 -3.38
N SER A 36 -46.34 1.31 -4.06
CA SER A 36 -46.71 1.38 -5.47
C SER A 36 -45.64 0.79 -6.39
N VAL A 37 -46.01 0.37 -7.60
CA VAL A 37 -45.05 -0.17 -8.58
C VAL A 37 -44.04 0.89 -8.98
N GLU A 38 -44.47 2.14 -9.12
CA GLU A 38 -43.64 3.29 -9.43
C GLU A 38 -42.59 3.52 -8.34
N ASP A 39 -42.99 3.45 -7.07
CA ASP A 39 -42.05 3.62 -5.96
C ASP A 39 -41.08 2.44 -5.85
N ARG A 40 -41.46 1.21 -6.22
CA ARG A 40 -40.51 0.09 -6.30
C ARG A 40 -39.36 0.41 -7.25
N VAL A 41 -39.66 0.92 -8.44
CA VAL A 41 -38.64 1.33 -9.43
C VAL A 41 -37.72 2.40 -8.83
N ARG A 42 -38.28 3.37 -8.10
CA ARG A 42 -37.49 4.40 -7.41
C ARG A 42 -36.58 3.82 -6.34
N PHE A 43 -37.08 2.93 -5.49
CA PHE A 43 -36.31 2.35 -4.41
C PHE A 43 -35.27 1.34 -4.88
N LEU A 44 -35.51 0.64 -5.99
CA LEU A 44 -34.51 -0.21 -6.65
C LEU A 44 -33.42 0.61 -7.36
N ASP A 45 -33.63 1.92 -7.48
CA ASP A 45 -32.79 2.85 -8.24
C ASP A 45 -32.64 2.38 -9.69
N PHE A 46 -33.78 2.10 -10.35
CA PHE A 46 -33.82 1.73 -11.77
C PHE A 46 -34.24 2.93 -12.62
N PRO A 47 -33.80 3.00 -13.90
CA PRO A 47 -34.34 3.97 -14.84
C PRO A 47 -35.84 3.80 -15.07
N ASP A 48 -36.48 4.79 -15.67
CA ASP A 48 -37.84 4.61 -16.17
C ASP A 48 -37.90 3.46 -17.19
N PHE A 49 -39.09 2.90 -17.39
CA PHE A 49 -39.29 1.71 -18.22
C PHE A 49 -38.76 1.90 -19.65
N SER A 50 -38.97 3.07 -20.27
CA SER A 50 -38.52 3.32 -21.64
C SER A 50 -37.00 3.36 -21.76
N THR A 51 -36.34 4.00 -20.79
CA THR A 51 -34.88 4.06 -20.70
C THR A 51 -34.29 2.68 -20.37
N GLN A 52 -34.93 1.92 -19.47
CA GLN A 52 -34.54 0.55 -19.13
C GLN A 52 -34.56 -0.36 -20.37
N GLU A 53 -35.67 -0.37 -21.13
CA GLU A 53 -35.79 -1.19 -22.34
C GLU A 53 -34.78 -0.79 -23.42
N ALA A 54 -34.56 0.51 -23.62
CA ALA A 54 -33.57 1.02 -24.57
C ALA A 54 -32.15 0.56 -24.21
N ASN A 55 -31.77 0.65 -22.93
CA ASN A 55 -30.46 0.24 -22.45
C ASN A 55 -30.26 -1.28 -22.51
N ILE A 56 -31.30 -2.07 -22.17
CA ILE A 56 -31.26 -3.53 -22.33
C ILE A 56 -31.05 -3.90 -23.79
N SER A 57 -31.85 -3.32 -24.69
CA SER A 57 -31.78 -3.60 -26.14
C SER A 57 -30.43 -3.19 -26.75
N ALA A 58 -29.77 -2.17 -26.19
CA ALA A 58 -28.44 -1.75 -26.62
C ALA A 58 -27.35 -2.73 -26.19
N ALA A 59 -27.51 -3.40 -25.04
CA ALA A 59 -26.51 -4.32 -24.48
C ALA A 59 -26.70 -5.78 -24.91
N THR A 60 -27.95 -6.22 -25.14
CA THR A 60 -28.27 -7.62 -25.42
C THR A 60 -29.55 -7.76 -26.24
N THR A 61 -29.72 -8.92 -26.88
CA THR A 61 -30.96 -9.29 -27.59
C THR A 61 -31.97 -10.00 -26.68
N LEU A 62 -31.63 -10.23 -25.41
CA LEU A 62 -32.48 -10.91 -24.42
C LEU A 62 -33.53 -9.96 -23.83
N SER A 63 -34.66 -10.52 -23.39
CA SER A 63 -35.58 -9.78 -22.52
C SER A 63 -34.95 -9.52 -21.15
N LYS A 64 -35.54 -8.61 -20.36
CA LYS A 64 -35.11 -8.34 -18.97
C LYS A 64 -35.12 -9.62 -18.11
N GLU A 65 -36.19 -10.40 -18.22
CA GLU A 65 -36.40 -11.64 -17.47
C GLU A 65 -35.41 -12.72 -17.90
N GLU A 66 -35.17 -12.84 -19.21
CA GLU A 66 -34.18 -13.78 -19.76
C GLU A 66 -32.76 -13.42 -19.33
N LEU A 67 -32.41 -12.12 -19.38
CA LEU A 67 -31.12 -11.61 -18.90
C LEU A 67 -30.95 -11.87 -17.40
N SER A 68 -31.97 -11.57 -16.59
CA SER A 68 -31.94 -11.80 -15.14
C SER A 68 -31.77 -13.28 -14.81
N LYS A 69 -32.52 -14.16 -15.49
CA LYS A 69 -32.39 -15.60 -15.34
C LYS A 69 -30.99 -16.10 -15.73
N LYS A 70 -30.46 -15.64 -16.87
CA LYS A 70 -29.09 -15.97 -17.33
C LYS A 70 -28.06 -15.55 -16.29
N ALA A 71 -28.16 -14.33 -15.77
CA ALA A 71 -27.24 -13.81 -14.76
C ALA A 71 -27.33 -14.55 -13.41
N ALA A 72 -28.54 -14.94 -12.99
CA ALA A 72 -28.72 -15.70 -11.75
C ALA A 72 -28.21 -17.14 -11.87
N GLN A 73 -28.47 -17.81 -12.99
CA GLN A 73 -28.19 -19.25 -13.16
C GLN A 73 -26.83 -19.56 -13.78
N SER A 74 -26.31 -18.67 -14.62
CA SER A 74 -25.08 -18.88 -15.40
C SER A 74 -24.31 -17.57 -15.59
N PRO A 75 -23.89 -16.89 -14.49
CA PRO A 75 -23.26 -15.58 -14.56
C PRO A 75 -21.97 -15.55 -15.39
N ARG A 76 -21.28 -16.68 -15.53
CA ARG A 76 -20.05 -16.79 -16.33
C ARG A 76 -20.27 -16.63 -17.84
N ASP A 77 -21.51 -16.80 -18.29
CA ASP A 77 -21.89 -16.72 -19.70
C ASP A 77 -22.35 -15.30 -20.09
N LEU A 78 -22.35 -14.37 -19.14
CA LEU A 78 -22.64 -12.96 -19.40
C LEU A 78 -21.51 -12.32 -20.19
N THR A 79 -21.89 -11.49 -21.17
CA THR A 79 -20.95 -10.63 -21.89
C THR A 79 -20.57 -9.41 -21.05
N SER A 80 -19.50 -8.70 -21.43
CA SER A 80 -19.07 -7.47 -20.75
C SER A 80 -20.18 -6.42 -20.66
N SER A 81 -20.89 -6.18 -21.76
CA SER A 81 -22.00 -5.22 -21.80
C SER A 81 -23.18 -5.64 -20.93
N GLU A 82 -23.49 -6.94 -20.85
CA GLU A 82 -24.55 -7.46 -19.97
C GLU A 82 -24.19 -7.29 -18.49
N VAL A 83 -22.94 -7.57 -18.11
CA VAL A 83 -22.45 -7.39 -16.75
C VAL A 83 -22.44 -5.91 -16.35
N GLU A 84 -21.92 -5.02 -17.21
CA GLU A 84 -21.92 -3.58 -16.98
C GLU A 84 -23.35 -3.03 -16.81
N LEU A 85 -24.28 -3.47 -17.66
CA LEU A 85 -25.68 -3.07 -17.57
C LEU A 85 -26.30 -3.49 -16.25
N LEU A 86 -26.13 -4.75 -15.83
CA LEU A 86 -26.67 -5.24 -14.56
C LEU A 86 -26.01 -4.57 -13.35
N HIS A 87 -24.69 -4.39 -13.36
CA HIS A 87 -23.99 -3.67 -12.30
C HIS A 87 -24.46 -2.22 -12.16
N SER A 88 -24.68 -1.55 -13.29
CA SER A 88 -25.26 -0.20 -13.35
C SER A 88 -26.76 -0.16 -13.02
N ARG A 89 -27.39 -1.27 -12.62
CA ARG A 89 -28.83 -1.36 -12.37
C ARG A 89 -29.67 -0.83 -13.53
N TYR A 90 -29.25 -1.18 -14.75
CA TYR A 90 -29.87 -0.81 -16.03
C TYR A 90 -29.71 0.67 -16.47
N TRP A 91 -28.97 1.51 -15.74
CA TRP A 91 -28.79 2.93 -16.08
C TRP A 91 -27.99 3.20 -17.37
N GLY A 92 -27.37 2.17 -17.95
CA GLY A 92 -26.46 2.32 -19.08
C GLY A 92 -25.14 2.91 -18.58
N GLN A 93 -24.56 3.82 -19.36
CA GLN A 93 -23.32 4.48 -18.93
C GLN A 93 -23.60 5.46 -17.78
N ILE A 94 -22.97 5.20 -16.63
CA ILE A 94 -22.86 6.13 -15.51
C ILE A 94 -21.54 6.91 -15.70
N SER A 95 -21.61 8.23 -15.67
CA SER A 95 -20.44 9.08 -15.87
C SER A 95 -19.58 9.15 -14.61
N PHE A 96 -18.29 9.44 -14.78
CA PHE A 96 -17.35 9.56 -13.67
C PHE A 96 -17.81 10.58 -12.59
N PRO A 97 -18.31 11.79 -12.94
CA PRO A 97 -18.82 12.72 -11.92
C PRO A 97 -20.04 12.18 -11.15
N GLU A 98 -20.88 11.37 -11.77
CA GLU A 98 -22.00 10.74 -11.07
C GLU A 98 -21.49 9.70 -10.08
N GLU A 99 -20.52 8.87 -10.47
CA GLU A 99 -19.93 7.86 -9.59
C GLU A 99 -19.18 8.50 -8.42
N ASP A 100 -18.48 9.62 -8.63
CA ASP A 100 -17.82 10.39 -7.56
C ASP A 100 -18.84 10.85 -6.51
N ILE A 101 -19.99 11.40 -6.94
CA ILE A 101 -21.05 11.83 -6.01
C ILE A 101 -21.60 10.64 -5.21
N ARG A 102 -21.77 9.48 -5.85
CA ARG A 102 -22.21 8.25 -5.17
C ARG A 102 -21.21 7.83 -4.11
N PHE A 103 -19.94 7.81 -4.48
CA PHE A 103 -18.84 7.46 -3.60
C PHE A 103 -18.79 8.38 -2.37
N ASP A 104 -18.87 9.70 -2.57
CA ASP A 104 -18.90 10.68 -1.49
C ASP A 104 -20.08 10.45 -0.52
N CYS A 105 -21.25 10.07 -1.04
CA CYS A 105 -22.41 9.74 -0.21
C CYS A 105 -22.17 8.47 0.64
N PHE A 106 -21.51 7.44 0.10
CA PHE A 106 -21.14 6.24 0.85
C PHE A 106 -20.06 6.52 1.89
N GLU A 107 -19.07 7.35 1.57
CA GLU A 107 -18.03 7.74 2.51
C GLU A 107 -18.60 8.59 3.65
N ASN A 108 -19.51 9.54 3.36
CA ASN A 108 -20.25 10.27 4.38
C ASN A 108 -21.02 9.35 5.34
N LEU A 109 -21.59 8.25 4.82
CA LEU A 109 -22.26 7.25 5.63
C LEU A 109 -21.27 6.48 6.55
N ARG A 110 -20.06 6.18 6.06
CA ARG A 110 -18.99 5.54 6.83
C ARG A 110 -18.39 6.44 7.90
N LEU A 111 -18.33 7.75 7.65
CA LEU A 111 -17.85 8.75 8.61
C LEU A 111 -18.67 8.77 9.91
N VAL A 112 -19.93 8.34 9.87
CA VAL A 112 -20.74 8.16 11.09
C VAL A 112 -20.21 6.96 11.89
N SER A 113 -20.16 5.78 11.28
CA SER A 113 -19.41 4.60 11.72
C SER A 113 -19.54 3.47 10.69
N ASN A 114 -18.61 2.52 10.70
CA ASN A 114 -18.71 1.29 9.89
C ASN A 114 -19.96 0.47 10.24
N GLU A 115 -20.33 0.38 11.53
CA GLU A 115 -21.53 -0.34 11.97
C GLU A 115 -22.79 0.31 11.41
N TYR A 116 -22.91 1.64 11.49
CA TYR A 116 -24.03 2.39 10.94
C TYR A 116 -24.15 2.24 9.42
N TYR A 117 -23.01 2.21 8.72
CA TYR A 117 -22.95 1.95 7.28
C TYR A 117 -23.56 0.58 6.93
N PHE A 118 -23.09 -0.50 7.57
CA PHE A 118 -23.60 -1.85 7.29
C PHE A 118 -25.08 -1.99 7.65
N GLN A 119 -25.50 -1.49 8.82
CA GLN A 119 -26.91 -1.52 9.24
C GLN A 119 -27.82 -0.76 8.26
N THR A 120 -27.37 0.39 7.74
CA THR A 120 -28.15 1.19 6.80
C THR A 120 -28.33 0.46 5.47
N LEU A 121 -27.28 -0.16 4.94
CA LEU A 121 -27.36 -0.96 3.72
C LEU A 121 -28.25 -2.19 3.91
N GLU A 122 -28.11 -2.88 5.04
CA GLU A 122 -28.94 -4.06 5.34
C GLU A 122 -30.42 -3.70 5.45
N ARG A 123 -30.75 -2.56 6.07
CA ARG A 123 -32.14 -2.04 6.15
C ARG A 123 -32.71 -1.78 4.76
N LEU A 124 -31.95 -1.13 3.88
CA LEU A 124 -32.38 -0.89 2.50
C LEU A 124 -32.58 -2.20 1.74
N GLU A 125 -31.65 -3.15 1.88
CA GLU A 125 -31.71 -4.42 1.17
C GLU A 125 -32.90 -5.26 1.64
N ARG A 126 -33.16 -5.30 2.94
CA ARG A 126 -34.35 -5.96 3.50
C ARG A 126 -35.63 -5.36 2.93
N PHE A 127 -35.69 -4.03 2.82
CA PHE A 127 -36.82 -3.33 2.21
C PHE A 127 -37.00 -3.71 0.74
N ARG A 128 -35.91 -3.71 -0.04
CA ARG A 128 -35.88 -4.05 -1.48
C ARG A 128 -36.19 -5.51 -1.79
N SER A 129 -35.90 -6.43 -0.87
CA SER A 129 -36.02 -7.88 -1.08
C SER A 129 -37.40 -8.33 -1.60
N SER A 130 -38.46 -7.59 -1.24
CA SER A 130 -39.83 -7.87 -1.67
C SER A 130 -40.21 -7.27 -3.03
N PHE A 131 -39.35 -6.43 -3.63
CA PHE A 131 -39.64 -5.71 -4.87
C PHE A 131 -39.09 -6.42 -6.10
N TYR A 132 -38.01 -7.18 -5.93
CA TYR A 132 -37.31 -7.83 -7.02
C TYR A 132 -38.20 -8.86 -7.73
N ALA A 133 -38.12 -8.86 -9.06
CA ALA A 133 -38.69 -9.94 -9.85
C ALA A 133 -37.92 -11.25 -9.63
N GLU A 134 -38.49 -12.37 -10.13
CA GLU A 134 -37.80 -13.66 -10.12
C GLU A 134 -36.40 -13.52 -10.75
N PHE A 135 -35.37 -13.98 -10.05
CA PHE A 135 -33.95 -13.89 -10.42
C PHE A 135 -33.30 -12.49 -10.41
N GLU A 136 -34.04 -11.40 -10.26
CA GLU A 136 -33.48 -10.04 -10.42
C GLU A 136 -32.46 -9.68 -9.33
N ALA A 137 -32.74 -10.02 -8.06
CA ALA A 137 -31.80 -9.78 -6.96
C ALA A 137 -30.48 -10.55 -7.15
N ASP A 138 -30.59 -11.85 -7.47
CA ASP A 138 -29.44 -12.72 -7.70
C ASP A 138 -28.66 -12.30 -8.95
N ALA A 139 -29.34 -11.84 -10.00
CA ALA A 139 -28.72 -11.32 -11.22
C ALA A 139 -27.81 -10.12 -10.93
N LEU A 140 -28.31 -9.13 -10.19
CA LEU A 140 -27.53 -7.94 -9.83
C LEU A 140 -26.33 -8.29 -8.95
N LYS A 141 -26.54 -9.14 -7.93
CA LYS A 141 -25.48 -9.60 -7.03
C LYS A 141 -24.40 -10.39 -7.79
N ASN A 142 -24.81 -11.29 -8.67
CA ASN A 142 -23.87 -12.07 -9.46
C ASN A 142 -23.10 -11.20 -10.46
N ALA A 143 -23.73 -10.19 -11.06
CA ALA A 143 -23.04 -9.26 -11.94
C ALA A 143 -21.94 -8.47 -11.21
N GLU A 144 -22.21 -8.00 -9.97
CA GLU A 144 -21.21 -7.35 -9.12
C GLU A 144 -20.01 -8.27 -8.82
N ALA A 145 -20.29 -9.54 -8.49
CA ALA A 145 -19.24 -10.55 -8.29
C ALA A 145 -18.42 -10.84 -9.56
N GLU A 146 -19.05 -10.82 -10.74
CA GLU A 146 -18.38 -11.04 -12.02
C GLU A 146 -17.45 -9.88 -12.41
N ILE A 147 -17.83 -8.62 -12.13
CA ILE A 147 -16.94 -7.46 -12.29
C ILE A 147 -15.70 -7.60 -11.42
N SER A 148 -15.91 -7.87 -10.13
CA SER A 148 -14.81 -8.04 -9.17
C SER A 148 -13.82 -9.11 -9.66
N ARG A 149 -14.35 -10.23 -10.16
CA ARG A 149 -13.55 -11.32 -10.73
C ARG A 149 -12.78 -10.92 -11.99
N TRP A 150 -13.37 -10.11 -12.88
CA TRP A 150 -12.67 -9.62 -14.07
C TRP A 150 -11.55 -8.65 -13.71
N GLU A 151 -11.79 -7.76 -12.75
CA GLU A 151 -10.77 -6.86 -12.23
C GLU A 151 -9.63 -7.61 -11.56
N ASP A 152 -9.93 -8.65 -10.77
CA ASP A 152 -8.93 -9.54 -10.19
C ASP A 152 -8.09 -10.20 -11.28
N LYS A 153 -8.72 -10.79 -12.31
CA LYS A 153 -8.00 -11.41 -13.43
C LYS A 153 -7.13 -10.42 -14.20
N ARG A 154 -7.62 -9.19 -14.42
CA ARG A 154 -6.84 -8.14 -15.09
C ARG A 154 -5.63 -7.76 -14.24
N ARG A 155 -5.83 -7.51 -12.95
CA ARG A 155 -4.75 -7.25 -11.99
C ARG A 155 -3.74 -8.39 -11.98
N GLU A 156 -4.16 -9.65 -11.88
CA GLU A 156 -3.28 -10.82 -11.94
C GLU A 156 -2.49 -10.93 -13.27
N ALA A 157 -3.08 -10.49 -14.40
CA ALA A 157 -2.39 -10.47 -15.68
C ALA A 157 -1.33 -9.34 -15.73
N GLU A 158 -1.70 -8.13 -15.30
CA GLU A 158 -0.79 -6.98 -15.17
C GLU A 158 0.38 -7.31 -14.23
N ASP A 159 0.06 -7.92 -13.09
CA ASP A 159 1.00 -8.40 -12.07
C ASP A 159 2.00 -9.41 -12.61
N ARG A 160 1.54 -10.36 -13.44
CA ARG A 160 2.42 -11.34 -14.09
C ARG A 160 3.29 -10.70 -15.16
N ALA A 161 2.76 -9.73 -15.91
CA ALA A 161 3.53 -8.99 -16.91
C ALA A 161 4.61 -8.12 -16.26
N ASP A 162 4.28 -7.38 -15.19
CA ASP A 162 5.23 -6.60 -14.39
C ASP A 162 6.34 -7.50 -13.83
N LEU A 163 5.99 -8.65 -13.23
CA LEU A 163 6.97 -9.60 -12.74
C LEU A 163 7.88 -10.14 -13.85
N ALA A 164 7.33 -10.52 -15.00
CA ALA A 164 8.14 -11.00 -16.12
C ALA A 164 9.15 -9.93 -16.58
N GLN A 165 8.71 -8.66 -16.68
CA GLN A 165 9.56 -7.54 -17.03
C GLN A 165 10.66 -7.30 -15.99
N ILE A 166 10.34 -7.34 -14.69
CA ILE A 166 11.32 -7.21 -13.61
C ILE A 166 12.37 -8.32 -13.69
N LEU A 167 11.94 -9.56 -13.89
CA LEU A 167 12.86 -10.70 -13.93
C LEU A 167 13.75 -10.69 -15.18
N GLU A 168 13.33 -10.04 -16.27
CA GLU A 168 14.10 -9.90 -17.52
C GLU A 168 15.08 -8.72 -17.48
N TYR A 169 14.60 -7.54 -17.07
CA TYR A 169 15.32 -6.26 -17.21
C TYR A 169 15.78 -5.65 -15.88
N GLY A 170 15.25 -6.10 -14.74
CA GLY A 170 15.63 -5.59 -13.43
C GLY A 170 17.05 -5.98 -13.03
N HIS A 171 17.55 -5.33 -11.97
CA HIS A 171 18.87 -5.62 -11.43
C HIS A 171 19.00 -7.13 -11.04
N PRO A 172 20.11 -7.82 -11.36
CA PRO A 172 20.19 -9.29 -11.24
C PRO A 172 19.82 -9.89 -9.88
N TRP A 173 20.13 -9.20 -8.78
CA TRP A 173 19.80 -9.67 -7.43
C TRP A 173 18.29 -9.71 -7.16
N LEU A 174 17.46 -8.94 -7.88
CA LEU A 174 16.00 -8.99 -7.74
C LEU A 174 15.45 -10.36 -8.13
N ARG A 175 16.03 -10.99 -9.16
CA ARG A 175 15.69 -12.36 -9.56
C ARG A 175 16.06 -13.35 -8.47
N GLN A 176 17.23 -13.20 -7.86
CA GLN A 176 17.66 -14.04 -6.75
C GLN A 176 16.74 -13.86 -5.53
N LEU A 177 16.42 -12.62 -5.15
CA LEU A 177 15.48 -12.33 -4.06
C LEU A 177 14.12 -13.00 -4.31
N TRP A 178 13.57 -12.86 -5.53
CA TRP A 178 12.29 -13.46 -5.87
C TRP A 178 12.31 -14.98 -5.82
N GLN A 179 13.41 -15.62 -6.22
CA GLN A 179 13.56 -17.07 -6.17
C GLN A 179 13.69 -17.60 -4.73
N GLU A 180 14.41 -16.89 -3.86
CA GLU A 180 14.60 -17.28 -2.46
C GLU A 180 13.35 -17.09 -1.61
N ASP A 181 12.66 -15.95 -1.79
CA ASP A 181 11.52 -15.57 -0.95
C ASP A 181 10.16 -15.83 -1.61
N GLU A 182 10.12 -16.27 -2.88
CA GLU A 182 8.92 -16.56 -3.69
C GLU A 182 7.89 -15.43 -3.73
N GLY A 183 8.33 -14.19 -3.51
CA GLY A 183 7.41 -13.08 -3.29
C GLY A 183 6.45 -13.38 -2.16
N LYS A 184 6.91 -13.91 -1.03
CA LYS A 184 6.11 -14.12 0.19
C LYS A 184 6.56 -13.22 1.32
N LYS A 185 7.84 -12.88 1.36
CA LYS A 185 8.43 -12.06 2.42
C LYS A 185 8.63 -10.62 1.96
N PRO A 186 8.50 -9.64 2.87
CA PRO A 186 9.03 -8.31 2.61
C PRO A 186 10.56 -8.33 2.60
N TRP A 187 11.14 -7.26 2.07
CA TRP A 187 12.58 -7.03 2.10
C TRP A 187 12.87 -5.60 2.53
N GLY A 188 13.99 -5.38 3.20
CA GLY A 188 14.39 -4.05 3.67
C GLY A 188 15.00 -4.09 5.05
N TYR A 189 14.68 -3.08 5.86
CA TYR A 189 15.40 -2.76 7.09
C TYR A 189 14.44 -2.43 8.23
N THR A 190 14.95 -2.52 9.45
CA THR A 190 14.37 -1.82 10.59
C THR A 190 15.03 -0.45 10.76
N ILE A 191 14.30 0.51 11.32
CA ILE A 191 14.79 1.85 11.59
C ILE A 191 14.38 2.35 12.98
N PHE A 192 15.31 2.96 13.69
CA PHE A 192 15.00 3.81 14.83
C PHE A 192 15.04 5.28 14.39
N GLN A 193 14.06 6.06 14.83
CA GLN A 193 13.99 7.49 14.53
C GLN A 193 14.13 8.29 15.82
N SER A 194 15.02 9.29 15.85
CA SER A 194 15.20 10.14 17.02
C SER A 194 13.93 10.93 17.34
N PHE A 195 13.50 10.95 18.62
CA PHE A 195 12.39 11.79 19.09
C PHE A 195 12.66 13.28 18.89
N GLN A 196 13.92 13.68 19.03
CA GLN A 196 14.34 15.07 19.00
C GLN A 196 14.06 15.69 17.62
N TRP A 197 14.25 14.92 16.55
CA TRP A 197 13.90 15.32 15.19
C TRP A 197 12.39 15.59 15.01
N LYS A 198 11.53 14.72 15.56
CA LYS A 198 10.06 14.86 15.42
C LYS A 198 9.49 16.01 16.24
N LEU A 199 10.06 16.28 17.41
CA LEU A 199 9.56 17.29 18.34
C LEU A 199 9.98 18.72 17.98
N GLU A 200 11.14 18.88 17.34
CA GLU A 200 11.70 20.20 17.05
C GLU A 200 11.05 20.88 15.84
N ASP A 201 10.58 20.13 14.83
CA ASP A 201 10.01 20.71 13.62
C ASP A 201 8.99 19.80 12.91
N PRO A 202 7.71 19.79 13.36
CA PRO A 202 6.66 18.95 12.78
C PRO A 202 6.36 19.27 11.30
N GLU A 203 6.47 20.53 10.89
CA GLU A 203 6.23 20.95 9.49
C GLU A 203 7.33 20.40 8.57
N ARG A 204 8.58 20.31 9.06
CA ARG A 204 9.67 19.65 8.31
C ARG A 204 9.55 18.15 8.23
N GLN A 205 8.79 17.50 9.11
CA GLN A 205 8.60 16.05 9.05
C GLN A 205 7.86 15.64 7.78
N GLU A 206 6.76 16.32 7.44
CA GLU A 206 5.99 16.03 6.22
C GLU A 206 6.85 16.23 4.97
N LEU A 207 7.60 17.34 4.91
CA LEU A 207 8.53 17.61 3.81
C LEU A 207 9.64 16.55 3.72
N TYR A 208 10.15 16.08 4.86
CA TYR A 208 11.13 15.00 4.92
C TYR A 208 10.55 13.70 4.34
N GLU A 209 9.36 13.31 4.77
CA GLU A 209 8.68 12.09 4.32
C GLU A 209 8.40 12.14 2.81
N GLN A 210 7.99 13.30 2.29
CA GLN A 210 7.81 13.52 0.86
C GLN A 210 9.12 13.37 0.08
N LYS A 211 10.20 14.03 0.53
CA LYS A 211 11.52 13.95 -0.14
C LYS A 211 12.10 12.54 -0.05
N GLN A 212 11.99 11.88 1.10
CA GLN A 212 12.43 10.51 1.28
C GLN A 212 11.67 9.55 0.35
N SER A 213 10.35 9.69 0.28
CA SER A 213 9.50 8.87 -0.61
C SER A 213 9.88 9.05 -2.07
N ASN A 214 10.12 10.29 -2.50
CA ASN A 214 10.58 10.58 -3.86
C ASN A 214 11.95 9.94 -4.15
N LEU A 215 12.90 10.01 -3.22
CA LEU A 215 14.21 9.37 -3.40
C LEU A 215 14.10 7.85 -3.51
N PHE A 216 13.26 7.22 -2.69
CA PHE A 216 13.03 5.78 -2.78
C PHE A 216 12.30 5.39 -4.07
N HIS A 217 11.33 6.19 -4.53
CA HIS A 217 10.69 5.98 -5.83
C HIS A 217 11.72 5.93 -6.96
N TRP A 218 12.64 6.89 -7.02
CA TRP A 218 13.69 6.89 -8.04
C TRP A 218 14.71 5.76 -7.86
N ALA A 219 15.05 5.40 -6.62
CA ALA A 219 15.92 4.26 -6.35
C ALA A 219 15.28 2.94 -6.83
N HIS A 220 13.98 2.74 -6.60
CA HIS A 220 13.21 1.60 -7.11
C HIS A 220 13.20 1.53 -8.64
N LEU A 221 13.00 2.67 -9.30
CA LEU A 221 13.07 2.76 -10.76
C LEU A 221 14.47 2.40 -11.28
N ALA A 222 15.53 2.89 -10.62
CA ALA A 222 16.90 2.62 -11.04
C ALA A 222 17.31 1.15 -10.92
N ILE A 223 16.81 0.43 -9.90
CA ILE A 223 17.05 -1.02 -9.79
C ILE A 223 16.05 -1.85 -10.62
N GLY A 224 15.02 -1.21 -11.18
CA GLY A 224 13.99 -1.90 -11.95
C GLY A 224 13.14 -2.86 -11.09
N SER A 225 12.83 -2.51 -9.85
CA SER A 225 12.07 -3.40 -8.96
C SER A 225 10.59 -3.55 -9.31
N GLY A 226 10.09 -2.69 -10.22
CA GLY A 226 8.69 -2.61 -10.62
C GLY A 226 7.71 -2.53 -9.44
N THR A 227 6.45 -2.84 -9.70
CA THR A 227 5.41 -2.75 -8.66
C THR A 227 5.44 -3.98 -7.76
N LYS A 228 5.65 -5.17 -8.31
CA LYS A 228 5.56 -6.43 -7.54
C LYS A 228 6.66 -6.67 -6.54
N ILE A 229 7.92 -6.42 -6.89
CA ILE A 229 9.01 -6.53 -5.92
C ILE A 229 9.13 -5.24 -5.11
N GLY A 230 8.95 -4.09 -5.77
CA GLY A 230 8.98 -2.77 -5.11
C GLY A 230 7.99 -2.62 -3.97
N SER A 231 6.73 -3.03 -4.14
CA SER A 231 5.70 -2.95 -3.08
C SER A 231 5.97 -3.80 -1.84
N ARG A 232 6.94 -4.72 -1.92
CA ARG A 232 7.39 -5.55 -0.79
C ARG A 232 8.58 -4.95 -0.04
N TRP A 233 9.14 -3.84 -0.54
CA TRP A 233 10.14 -3.11 0.20
C TRP A 233 9.50 -2.48 1.43
N TYR A 234 10.14 -2.66 2.57
CA TYR A 234 9.58 -2.27 3.84
C TYR A 234 10.64 -1.73 4.79
N LEU A 235 10.28 -0.63 5.45
CA LEU A 235 11.08 0.03 6.47
C LEU A 235 10.32 -0.01 7.79
N GLU A 236 10.65 -0.98 8.63
CA GLU A 236 9.95 -1.21 9.91
C GLU A 236 10.46 -0.20 10.96
N GLY A 237 9.59 0.74 11.35
CA GLY A 237 9.85 1.64 12.47
C GLY A 237 9.84 0.89 13.80
N LEU A 238 10.91 1.03 14.59
CA LEU A 238 11.02 0.44 15.92
C LEU A 238 10.93 1.52 17.00
N ASP A 239 10.29 1.17 18.11
CA ASP A 239 10.18 2.05 19.28
C ASP A 239 11.53 2.27 19.95
N LEU A 240 11.82 3.53 20.27
CA LEU A 240 13.00 3.88 21.04
C LEU A 240 12.89 3.35 22.47
N PRO A 241 13.99 2.86 23.07
CA PRO A 241 14.00 2.48 24.47
C PRO A 241 13.73 3.70 25.37
N SER A 242 12.91 3.50 26.41
CA SER A 242 12.40 4.57 27.31
C SER A 242 13.46 5.35 28.09
N ARG A 243 14.74 4.98 27.97
CA ARG A 243 15.87 5.55 28.73
C ARG A 243 16.76 6.50 27.92
N ILE A 244 16.49 6.74 26.64
CA ILE A 244 17.28 7.68 25.84
C ILE A 244 16.91 9.11 26.28
N GLY A 245 17.77 9.72 27.10
CA GLY A 245 17.66 11.14 27.45
C GLY A 245 18.09 12.06 26.29
N SER A 246 17.59 13.31 26.29
CA SER A 246 17.93 14.34 25.29
C SER A 246 19.42 14.72 25.25
N ASP A 247 20.14 14.47 26.35
CA ASP A 247 21.52 14.93 26.55
C ASP A 247 22.54 13.79 26.40
N GLU A 248 22.10 12.62 25.91
CA GLU A 248 22.99 11.49 25.69
C GLU A 248 23.88 11.68 24.46
N SER A 249 25.15 11.28 24.57
CA SER A 249 26.05 11.26 23.42
C SER A 249 25.57 10.27 22.36
N PHE A 250 25.83 10.55 21.08
CA PHE A 250 25.48 9.68 19.96
C PHE A 250 25.89 8.21 20.18
N LEU A 251 27.09 7.96 20.70
CA LEU A 251 27.58 6.61 20.99
C LEU A 251 26.80 5.92 22.13
N SER A 252 26.37 6.67 23.14
CA SER A 252 25.50 6.16 24.21
C SER A 252 24.16 5.74 23.62
N THR A 253 23.53 6.60 22.82
CA THR A 253 22.27 6.32 22.12
C THR A 253 22.40 5.04 21.29
N LEU A 254 23.42 4.94 20.44
CA LEU A 254 23.64 3.74 19.62
C LEU A 254 23.78 2.46 20.46
N ASN A 255 24.46 2.52 21.60
CA ASN A 255 24.57 1.36 22.48
C ASN A 255 23.24 0.93 23.09
N GLN A 256 22.34 1.88 23.39
CA GLN A 256 20.98 1.54 23.82
C GLN A 256 20.17 0.92 22.69
N LEU A 257 20.25 1.47 21.47
CA LEU A 257 19.57 0.95 20.29
C LEU A 257 20.05 -0.47 19.93
N ARG A 258 21.36 -0.74 20.01
CA ARG A 258 21.89 -2.11 19.83
C ARG A 258 21.29 -3.10 20.81
N LYS A 259 21.18 -2.72 22.10
CA LYS A 259 20.55 -3.59 23.12
C LYS A 259 19.09 -3.86 22.79
N GLN A 260 18.33 -2.83 22.43
CA GLN A 260 16.92 -2.96 22.07
C GLN A 260 16.72 -3.81 20.81
N PHE A 261 17.50 -3.54 19.76
CA PHE A 261 17.47 -4.32 18.53
C PHE A 261 17.81 -5.79 18.78
N ASN A 262 18.85 -6.07 19.58
CA ASN A 262 19.23 -7.44 19.91
C ASN A 262 18.16 -8.17 20.73
N TYR A 263 17.46 -7.46 21.62
CA TYR A 263 16.29 -8.00 22.30
C TYR A 263 15.20 -8.39 21.29
N LEU A 264 14.78 -7.47 20.41
CA LEU A 264 13.75 -7.73 19.39
C LEU A 264 14.15 -8.82 18.39
N ARG A 265 15.44 -8.90 18.04
CA ARG A 265 16.01 -9.92 17.16
C ARG A 265 15.96 -11.32 17.78
N SER A 266 16.03 -11.41 19.12
CA SER A 266 15.90 -12.67 19.86
C SER A 266 14.47 -13.17 20.00
N GLN A 267 13.48 -12.31 19.76
CA GLN A 267 12.06 -12.68 19.77
C GLN A 267 11.66 -13.42 18.48
N PRO A 268 10.59 -14.23 18.51
CA PRO A 268 10.01 -14.82 17.30
C PRO A 268 9.69 -13.76 16.24
N PRO A 269 9.94 -14.02 14.94
CA PRO A 269 9.61 -13.08 13.88
C PRO A 269 8.12 -12.74 13.83
N LYS A 270 7.80 -11.48 13.51
CA LYS A 270 6.45 -11.11 13.06
C LYS A 270 6.23 -11.60 11.63
N LYS A 271 5.08 -12.21 11.35
CA LYS A 271 4.57 -12.37 9.98
C LYS A 271 3.84 -11.08 9.58
N GLN A 272 3.74 -10.74 8.30
CA GLN A 272 2.89 -9.60 7.87
C GLN A 272 1.40 -9.97 7.89
N ALA A 273 0.52 -8.99 8.11
CA ALA A 273 -0.92 -9.12 7.86
C ALA A 273 -1.16 -9.24 6.33
N PRO A 274 -2.02 -10.16 5.84
CA PRO A 274 -3.17 -10.78 6.52
C PRO A 274 -2.89 -12.08 7.28
N TYR A 275 -1.69 -12.66 7.20
CA TYR A 275 -1.39 -13.96 7.82
C TYR A 275 -1.50 -13.94 9.35
N LEU A 276 -1.17 -12.81 9.99
CA LEU A 276 -1.37 -12.64 11.43
C LEU A 276 -2.84 -12.73 11.84
N PHE A 277 -3.75 -12.11 11.09
CA PHE A 277 -5.18 -12.13 11.41
C PHE A 277 -5.80 -13.50 11.17
N ILE A 278 -5.36 -14.22 10.14
CA ILE A 278 -5.77 -15.60 9.88
C ILE A 278 -5.24 -16.52 10.98
N ASP A 279 -3.96 -16.43 11.35
CA ASP A 279 -3.37 -17.27 12.40
C ASP A 279 -4.01 -16.99 13.77
N MET A 280 -4.39 -15.74 14.09
CA MET A 280 -5.17 -15.42 15.30
C MET A 280 -6.61 -15.96 15.22
N ALA A 281 -7.29 -15.80 14.09
CA ALA A 281 -8.66 -16.29 13.90
C ALA A 281 -8.74 -17.84 13.94
N GLU A 282 -7.68 -18.51 13.51
CA GLU A 282 -7.53 -19.97 13.58
C GLU A 282 -6.97 -20.46 14.93
N GLY A 283 -6.70 -19.57 15.89
CA GLY A 283 -6.19 -19.91 17.21
C GLY A 283 -4.76 -20.48 17.22
N LYS A 284 -3.96 -20.19 16.19
CA LYS A 284 -2.57 -20.65 16.06
C LYS A 284 -1.59 -19.80 16.88
N ILE A 285 -1.96 -18.56 17.19
CA ILE A 285 -1.16 -17.64 18.02
C ILE A 285 -2.07 -16.89 18.99
N ASP A 286 -1.62 -16.75 20.25
CA ASP A 286 -2.38 -16.09 21.33
C ASP A 286 -2.15 -14.56 21.38
N ALA A 287 -1.07 -14.08 20.76
CA ALA A 287 -0.70 -12.67 20.70
C ALA A 287 0.15 -12.38 19.45
N ILE A 288 0.16 -11.12 19.02
CA ILE A 288 1.04 -10.67 17.93
C ILE A 288 2.50 -10.72 18.42
N PRO A 289 3.41 -11.41 17.70
CA PRO A 289 4.82 -11.46 18.09
C PRO A 289 5.43 -10.06 18.19
N GLU A 290 6.33 -9.83 19.15
CA GLU A 290 7.00 -8.53 19.32
C GLU A 290 8.29 -8.39 18.48
N GLY A 291 8.78 -9.46 17.85
CA GLY A 291 10.07 -9.48 17.16
C GLY A 291 10.12 -8.72 15.83
N ILE A 292 11.29 -8.76 15.18
CA ILE A 292 11.49 -8.11 13.88
C ILE A 292 10.72 -8.87 12.79
N THR A 293 10.08 -8.14 11.88
CA THR A 293 9.34 -8.72 10.76
C THR A 293 10.19 -9.69 9.94
N GLU A 294 9.65 -10.87 9.64
CA GLU A 294 10.33 -11.88 8.82
C GLU A 294 10.64 -11.33 7.42
N GLY A 295 11.86 -11.59 6.92
CA GLY A 295 12.33 -11.10 5.60
C GLY A 295 13.16 -9.83 5.67
N LEU A 296 13.04 -9.03 6.73
CA LEU A 296 13.91 -7.86 6.93
C LEU A 296 15.32 -8.27 7.38
N LEU A 297 16.30 -7.44 7.05
CA LEU A 297 17.68 -7.66 7.46
C LEU A 297 17.81 -7.58 9.00
N ARG A 298 18.50 -8.58 9.57
CA ARG A 298 18.71 -8.74 11.03
C ARG A 298 20.17 -8.54 11.47
N ASN A 299 21.07 -8.31 10.53
CA ASN A 299 22.49 -8.07 10.74
C ASN A 299 22.87 -6.58 10.65
N VAL A 300 21.89 -5.70 10.46
CA VAL A 300 22.03 -4.24 10.43
C VAL A 300 20.69 -3.60 10.76
N PHE A 301 20.70 -2.45 11.42
CA PHE A 301 19.54 -1.58 11.53
C PHE A 301 19.92 -0.15 11.16
N LEU A 302 18.91 0.64 10.77
CA LEU A 302 19.10 2.05 10.40
C LEU A 302 18.79 2.96 11.59
N TYR A 303 19.47 4.11 11.63
CA TYR A 303 19.19 5.16 12.61
C TYR A 303 19.05 6.52 11.93
N LEU A 304 17.90 7.15 12.12
CA LEU A 304 17.61 8.50 11.64
C LEU A 304 17.75 9.49 12.80
N ASP A 305 18.86 10.22 12.80
CA ASP A 305 19.07 11.36 13.69
C ASP A 305 18.82 12.68 12.95
N HIS A 306 18.98 13.81 13.67
CA HIS A 306 18.80 15.15 13.12
C HIS A 306 19.72 15.41 11.91
N SER A 307 20.96 14.92 11.93
CA SER A 307 21.92 15.18 10.86
C SER A 307 21.64 14.38 9.59
N ALA A 308 21.19 13.14 9.73
CA ALA A 308 20.71 12.31 8.62
C ALA A 308 19.42 12.90 8.03
N ALA A 309 18.49 13.37 8.87
CA ALA A 309 17.26 14.04 8.42
C ALA A 309 17.55 15.34 7.65
N ALA A 310 18.42 16.19 8.19
CA ALA A 310 18.88 17.41 7.52
C ALA A 310 19.55 17.10 6.16
N SER A 311 20.26 15.97 6.03
CA SER A 311 20.86 15.56 4.76
C SER A 311 19.85 15.34 3.64
N VAL A 312 18.60 14.95 3.97
CA VAL A 312 17.50 14.80 2.99
C VAL A 312 16.89 16.17 2.66
N LEU A 313 16.66 17.00 3.68
CA LEU A 313 15.96 18.26 3.55
C LEU A 313 16.79 19.34 2.85
N ASP A 314 18.06 19.46 3.24
CA ASP A 314 18.98 20.49 2.77
C ASP A 314 19.82 20.02 1.57
N SER A 315 19.52 18.83 1.06
CA SER A 315 20.28 18.20 -0.02
C SER A 315 20.25 19.04 -1.30
N ARG A 316 21.41 19.13 -1.97
CA ARG A 316 21.53 19.70 -3.33
C ARG A 316 21.39 18.66 -4.43
N GLY A 317 21.12 17.41 -4.06
CA GLY A 317 21.05 16.26 -4.95
C GLY A 317 21.16 14.92 -4.21
N PRO A 318 20.78 13.82 -4.88
CA PRO A 318 20.62 12.49 -4.26
C PRO A 318 21.91 11.92 -3.66
N ASP A 319 23.07 12.31 -4.19
CA ASP A 319 24.38 11.83 -3.70
C ASP A 319 24.77 12.38 -2.33
N SER A 320 24.17 13.50 -1.92
CA SER A 320 24.43 14.11 -0.61
C SER A 320 23.57 13.54 0.51
N VAL A 321 22.58 12.72 0.18
CA VAL A 321 21.59 12.18 1.11
C VAL A 321 22.06 10.85 1.69
N TRP A 322 22.03 10.72 3.02
CA TRP A 322 22.56 9.53 3.70
C TRP A 322 21.78 9.19 4.98
N ILE A 323 21.97 7.97 5.46
CA ILE A 323 21.46 7.49 6.75
C ILE A 323 22.55 6.72 7.50
N TRP A 324 22.45 6.62 8.82
CA TRP A 324 23.31 5.74 9.61
C TRP A 324 22.87 4.29 9.46
N ALA A 325 23.81 3.42 9.09
CA ALA A 325 23.69 1.98 9.24
C ALA A 325 24.52 1.52 10.44
N VAL A 326 23.88 0.81 11.36
CA VAL A 326 24.47 0.44 12.65
C VAL A 326 24.69 -1.06 12.71
N ASP A 327 25.90 -1.45 13.10
CA ASP A 327 26.26 -2.83 13.37
C ASP A 327 25.70 -3.24 14.76
N PRO A 328 24.74 -4.17 14.82
CA PRO A 328 24.11 -4.59 16.07
C PRO A 328 25.03 -5.41 16.97
N ASP A 329 26.06 -6.05 16.38
CA ASP A 329 26.95 -7.00 17.03
C ASP A 329 28.32 -6.38 17.38
N TYR A 330 28.53 -5.11 17.04
CA TYR A 330 29.75 -4.38 17.35
C TYR A 330 30.05 -4.37 18.86
N LYS A 331 31.27 -4.80 19.19
CA LYS A 331 31.85 -4.74 20.54
C LYS A 331 33.06 -3.82 20.52
N PRO A 332 33.11 -2.76 21.36
CA PRO A 332 34.28 -1.90 21.44
C PRO A 332 35.52 -2.73 21.79
N LYS A 333 36.55 -2.73 20.93
CA LYS A 333 37.82 -3.37 21.24
C LYS A 333 38.50 -2.54 22.33
N ILE A 334 38.73 -3.14 23.50
CA ILE A 334 39.26 -2.46 24.69
C ILE A 334 40.75 -2.08 24.51
N GLN A 335 41.47 -2.65 23.55
CA GLN A 335 42.94 -2.57 23.50
C GLN A 335 43.63 -2.30 22.15
N ASP A 336 42.96 -2.25 21.00
CA ASP A 336 43.63 -1.95 19.73
C ASP A 336 42.87 -0.87 18.93
N SER A 337 43.39 0.35 18.99
CA SER A 337 42.87 1.57 18.37
C SER A 337 43.28 1.75 16.90
N SER A 338 43.55 0.66 16.16
CA SER A 338 44.15 0.77 14.82
C SER A 338 43.15 1.05 13.69
N SER A 339 41.88 0.62 13.80
CA SER A 339 40.96 0.74 12.66
C SER A 339 40.05 1.97 12.67
N GLY A 340 39.72 2.51 13.85
CA GLY A 340 38.86 3.70 13.99
C GLY A 340 37.37 3.48 13.68
N TYR A 341 36.97 2.27 13.27
CA TYR A 341 35.57 1.90 13.10
C TYR A 341 34.84 1.81 14.45
N GLN A 342 33.67 2.45 14.54
CA GLN A 342 32.92 2.58 15.81
C GLN A 342 31.59 1.81 15.81
N GLY A 343 31.43 0.84 14.90
CA GLY A 343 30.22 0.02 14.80
C GLY A 343 29.08 0.67 14.02
N PHE A 344 29.37 1.66 13.19
CA PHE A 344 28.40 2.30 12.30
C PHE A 344 29.10 2.97 11.11
N LEU A 345 28.36 3.19 10.04
CA LEU A 345 28.78 3.93 8.86
C LEU A 345 27.62 4.71 8.26
N ARG A 346 27.93 5.70 7.42
CA ARG A 346 26.92 6.35 6.58
C ARG A 346 26.69 5.51 5.33
N VAL A 347 25.45 5.44 4.88
CA VAL A 347 25.07 4.80 3.62
C VAL A 347 24.26 5.81 2.81
N ARG A 348 24.59 5.98 1.52
CA ARG A 348 23.77 6.83 0.66
C ARG A 348 22.37 6.24 0.57
N LEU A 349 21.34 7.09 0.67
CA LEU A 349 19.96 6.59 0.80
C LEU A 349 19.54 5.70 -0.38
N GLN A 350 19.91 6.09 -1.60
CA GLN A 350 19.68 5.31 -2.82
C GLN A 350 20.33 3.91 -2.81
N GLN A 351 21.44 3.75 -2.07
CA GLN A 351 22.20 2.50 -2.02
C GLN A 351 21.65 1.51 -0.99
N LEU A 352 20.72 1.95 -0.13
CA LEU A 352 19.94 1.04 0.71
C LEU A 352 19.13 0.04 -0.10
N LEU A 353 18.71 0.38 -1.33
CA LEU A 353 17.92 -0.53 -2.16
C LEU A 353 18.80 -1.37 -3.09
N ASN A 354 20.11 -1.12 -3.15
CA ASN A 354 21.00 -1.79 -4.08
C ASN A 354 22.22 -2.36 -3.38
N HIS A 355 23.40 -1.74 -3.54
CA HIS A 355 24.66 -2.35 -3.13
C HIS A 355 24.74 -2.63 -1.64
N PHE A 356 24.17 -1.77 -0.79
CA PHE A 356 24.20 -2.01 0.66
C PHE A 356 23.27 -3.16 1.06
N TYR A 357 22.10 -3.26 0.43
CA TYR A 357 21.19 -4.40 0.65
C TYR A 357 21.84 -5.70 0.23
N VAL A 358 22.42 -5.75 -0.97
CA VAL A 358 23.10 -6.93 -1.52
C VAL A 358 24.26 -7.35 -0.63
N ALA A 359 25.11 -6.39 -0.22
CA ALA A 359 26.23 -6.65 0.67
C ALA A 359 25.79 -7.29 1.99
N ARG A 360 24.63 -6.88 2.52
CA ARG A 360 24.14 -7.36 3.80
C ARG A 360 23.26 -8.60 3.72
N ARG A 361 22.59 -8.83 2.59
CA ARG A 361 21.76 -10.02 2.38
C ARG A 361 22.57 -11.25 2.01
N TRP A 362 23.50 -11.12 1.06
CA TRP A 362 24.21 -12.28 0.48
C TRP A 362 25.72 -12.30 0.74
N HIS A 363 26.36 -11.15 0.94
CA HIS A 363 27.81 -11.07 1.14
C HIS A 363 28.19 -10.76 2.59
N ALA A 364 27.32 -11.11 3.53
CA ALA A 364 27.49 -10.71 4.91
C ALA A 364 28.71 -11.33 5.59
N ASP A 365 29.04 -12.55 5.18
CA ASP A 365 30.19 -13.33 5.65
C ASP A 365 31.47 -12.99 4.88
N GLU A 366 31.36 -12.36 3.71
CA GLU A 366 32.48 -11.92 2.88
C GLU A 366 32.97 -10.53 3.26
N TRP A 367 32.03 -9.61 3.54
CA TRP A 367 32.32 -8.22 3.88
C TRP A 367 31.73 -7.86 5.23
N SER A 368 32.62 -7.59 6.18
CA SER A 368 32.23 -7.07 7.49
C SER A 368 31.70 -5.64 7.35
N MET A 369 30.99 -5.14 8.36
CA MET A 369 30.57 -3.74 8.39
C MET A 369 31.78 -2.77 8.44
N GLU A 370 32.92 -3.23 8.95
CA GLU A 370 34.19 -2.49 8.95
C GLU A 370 34.77 -2.35 7.52
N ASP A 371 34.66 -3.38 6.69
CA ASP A 371 35.06 -3.33 5.27
C ASP A 371 34.18 -2.34 4.50
N LEU A 372 32.86 -2.39 4.72
CA LEU A 372 31.90 -1.43 4.13
C LEU A 372 32.20 0.00 4.60
N TRP A 373 32.58 0.19 5.87
CA TRP A 373 32.99 1.49 6.39
C TRP A 373 34.28 2.00 5.72
N ASN A 374 35.27 1.13 5.50
CA ASN A 374 36.48 1.49 4.77
C ASN A 374 36.18 1.89 3.32
N ALA A 375 35.25 1.21 2.65
CA ALA A 375 34.79 1.58 1.31
C ALA A 375 34.06 2.93 1.30
N ALA A 376 33.18 3.18 2.30
CA ALA A 376 32.45 4.44 2.45
C ALA A 376 33.38 5.65 2.53
N ARG A 377 34.55 5.51 3.15
CA ARG A 377 35.54 6.60 3.26
C ARG A 377 36.14 7.04 1.94
N LYS A 378 36.00 6.23 0.87
CA LYS A 378 36.43 6.60 -0.47
C LYS A 378 35.46 7.55 -1.18
N ASP A 379 34.22 7.66 -0.69
CA ASP A 379 33.21 8.57 -1.26
C ASP A 379 33.61 10.04 -1.05
N PRO A 380 33.82 10.83 -2.13
CA PRO A 380 34.24 12.22 -2.03
C PRO A 380 33.16 13.17 -1.51
N HIS A 381 31.88 12.77 -1.43
CA HIS A 381 30.78 13.66 -1.07
C HIS A 381 30.59 13.80 0.43
N ASN A 382 30.33 12.69 1.12
CA ASN A 382 29.96 12.69 2.54
C ASN A 382 30.50 11.46 3.31
N ALA A 383 31.47 10.76 2.71
CA ALA A 383 32.04 9.50 3.21
C ALA A 383 30.97 8.43 3.49
N SER A 384 30.00 8.29 2.59
CA SER A 384 28.94 7.28 2.68
C SER A 384 29.24 6.08 1.79
N PHE A 385 28.75 4.91 2.20
CA PHE A 385 28.86 3.71 1.40
C PHE A 385 28.10 3.86 0.08
N VAL A 386 28.79 3.54 -1.02
CA VAL A 386 28.23 3.51 -2.38
C VAL A 386 28.29 2.12 -2.97
N SER A 387 29.48 1.51 -2.97
CA SER A 387 29.75 0.17 -3.48
C SER A 387 31.05 -0.35 -2.85
N MET A 388 31.31 -1.65 -3.00
CA MET A 388 32.61 -2.26 -2.75
C MET A 388 33.60 -2.09 -3.91
N LYS A 389 33.12 -1.70 -5.10
CA LYS A 389 33.96 -1.50 -6.29
C LYS A 389 34.29 -0.03 -6.47
N ASP A 390 35.57 0.27 -6.62
CA ASP A 390 36.07 1.64 -6.73
C ASP A 390 35.51 2.34 -7.99
N GLU A 391 35.35 1.62 -9.10
CA GLU A 391 34.78 2.18 -10.32
C GLU A 391 33.36 2.70 -10.13
N GLU A 392 32.54 2.01 -9.32
CA GLU A 392 31.16 2.40 -9.02
C GLU A 392 31.10 3.55 -8.02
N ILE A 393 32.07 3.66 -7.09
CA ILE A 393 32.18 4.78 -6.14
C ILE A 393 32.48 6.09 -6.90
N PHE A 394 33.36 6.03 -7.90
CA PHE A 394 33.79 7.19 -8.68
C PHE A 394 32.98 7.41 -9.98
N ALA A 395 32.06 6.50 -10.30
CA ALA A 395 31.22 6.60 -11.50
C ALA A 395 30.31 7.83 -11.42
N GLN A 396 30.48 8.77 -12.35
CA GLN A 396 29.57 9.90 -12.54
C GLN A 396 28.20 9.50 -13.14
N ASN A 397 28.03 8.24 -13.57
CA ASN A 397 26.93 7.80 -14.43
C ASN A 397 25.76 7.13 -13.68
N LEU A 398 26.00 6.40 -12.58
CA LEU A 398 24.91 5.79 -11.78
C LEU A 398 24.08 6.84 -11.05
N SER A 399 24.73 7.93 -10.61
CA SER A 399 24.02 9.12 -10.11
C SER A 399 23.25 9.84 -11.23
N ARG A 400 23.62 9.66 -12.49
CA ARG A 400 22.97 10.31 -13.63
C ARG A 400 21.65 9.63 -13.99
N GLU A 401 21.43 8.33 -13.83
CA GLU A 401 20.10 7.75 -14.14
C GLU A 401 19.03 8.26 -13.16
N VAL A 402 19.33 8.22 -11.85
CA VAL A 402 18.48 8.80 -10.80
C VAL A 402 18.40 10.33 -10.92
N ALA A 403 19.52 11.05 -11.07
CA ALA A 403 19.53 12.52 -11.18
C ALA A 403 19.01 13.06 -12.52
N THR A 404 19.13 12.32 -13.64
CA THR A 404 18.54 12.70 -14.94
C THR A 404 17.03 12.48 -14.94
N ALA A 405 16.57 11.45 -14.23
CA ALA A 405 15.14 11.23 -14.02
C ALA A 405 14.54 12.30 -13.09
N MET A 406 15.23 12.68 -12.00
CA MET A 406 14.85 13.80 -11.13
C MET A 406 14.91 15.18 -11.81
N LYS A 407 15.89 15.44 -12.70
CA LYS A 407 15.99 16.72 -13.42
C LYS A 407 14.89 16.92 -14.47
N LYS A 408 14.23 15.87 -14.94
CA LYS A 408 13.10 15.98 -15.88
C LYS A 408 11.77 16.37 -15.21
N SER A 409 11.64 16.23 -13.89
CA SER A 409 10.42 16.57 -13.14
C SER A 409 10.41 17.99 -12.57
N GLU A 410 11.53 18.70 -12.61
CA GLU A 410 11.66 20.10 -12.15
C GLU A 410 11.60 21.12 -13.31
N GLY A 411 11.23 20.68 -14.52
CA GLY A 411 11.15 21.49 -15.74
C GLY A 411 9.74 21.79 -16.19
#